data_AF-A0A4Q3MBG7-F1
#
_entry.id   AF-A0A4Q3MBG7-F1
#
_cell.length_a   1.000
_cell.length_b   1.000
_cell.length_c   1.000
_cell.angle_alpha   90.00
_cell.angle_beta   90.00
_cell.angle_gamma   90.00
#
_symmetry.space_group_name_H-M   'P 1'
#
loop_
_entity.id
_entity.type
_entity.pdbx_description
1 polymer ?
#
loop_
_entity_poly.entity_id
_entity_poly.type
_entity_poly.pdbx_seq_one_letter_code
_entity_poly.pdbx_strand_id
1 'polypeptide(L)'
;MPLDIGFLRQDGTHDCRLQLQNDGCYWFLHPWFVRVQETTGRYVDLYGDAQFHESNGLSALAHAISQARTAAGTQPREWRVHTGTQLKPVPQELYDTVQRAELLKTIERFQALVEEAKSRGATLYFWGD
;
A
#
# COMPACT_ATOMS: atom_id res chain seq x y z
N MET A 1 -2.67 0.40 13.69
CA MET A 1 -1.86 -0.69 13.14
C MET A 1 -1.20 -0.20 11.87
N PRO A 2 0.15 -0.22 11.80
CA PRO A 2 0.86 -0.04 10.55
C PRO A 2 0.89 -1.33 9.74
N LEU A 3 1.04 -1.20 8.43
CA LEU A 3 1.34 -2.28 7.49
C LEU A 3 2.82 -2.20 7.11
N ASP A 4 3.58 -3.22 7.47
CA ASP A 4 4.99 -3.32 7.11
C ASP A 4 5.16 -4.03 5.76
N ILE A 5 6.06 -3.51 4.93
CA ILE A 5 6.32 -4.00 3.57
C ILE A 5 7.81 -4.24 3.42
N GLY A 6 8.18 -5.43 2.96
CA GLY A 6 9.59 -5.79 2.83
C GLY A 6 9.85 -7.22 2.39
N PHE A 7 11.01 -7.74 2.78
CA PHE A 7 11.48 -9.07 2.38
C PHE A 7 11.76 -9.94 3.60
N LEU A 8 11.65 -11.25 3.44
CA LEU A 8 12.12 -12.18 4.46
C LEU A 8 13.64 -12.34 4.35
N ARG A 9 14.36 -12.26 5.46
CA ARG A 9 15.79 -12.57 5.54
C ARG A 9 16.02 -14.08 5.67
N GLN A 10 17.26 -14.50 5.41
CA GLN A 10 17.65 -15.91 5.53
C GLN A 10 17.51 -16.48 6.95
N ASP A 11 17.59 -15.63 7.96
CA ASP A 11 17.39 -15.98 9.37
C ASP A 11 15.91 -16.01 9.79
N GLY A 12 14.98 -15.81 8.84
CA GLY A 12 13.54 -15.78 9.08
C GLY A 12 13.03 -14.43 9.60
N THR A 13 13.90 -13.43 9.80
CA THR A 13 13.47 -12.10 10.26
C THR A 13 12.92 -11.24 9.13
N HIS A 14 12.06 -10.28 9.47
CA HIS A 14 11.47 -9.35 8.51
C HIS A 14 12.42 -8.18 8.26
N ASP A 15 12.73 -7.93 6.99
CA ASP A 15 13.43 -6.74 6.54
C ASP A 15 12.41 -5.68 6.11
N CYS A 16 11.78 -5.01 7.09
CA CYS A 16 10.83 -3.94 6.81
C CYS A 16 11.54 -2.76 6.11
N ARG A 17 11.06 -2.39 4.92
CA ARG A 17 11.63 -1.32 4.08
C ARG A 17 10.68 -0.15 3.87
N LEU A 18 9.39 -0.39 4.04
CA LEU A 18 8.34 0.62 3.95
C LEU A 18 7.26 0.28 4.96
N GLN A 19 6.73 1.30 5.62
CA GLN A 19 5.62 1.15 6.55
C GLN A 19 4.51 2.11 6.12
N LEU A 20 3.28 1.60 6.00
CA LEU A 20 2.08 2.40 5.75
C LEU A 20 1.30 2.50 7.06
N GLN A 21 0.98 3.71 7.50
CA GLN A 21 0.15 3.91 8.68
C GLN A 21 -1.33 3.77 8.31
N ASN A 22 -2.19 3.50 9.30
CA ASN A 22 -3.64 3.65 9.13
C ASN A 22 -4.01 5.14 9.06
N ASP A 23 -3.67 5.77 7.93
CA ASP A 23 -3.83 7.18 7.67
C ASP A 23 -4.34 7.44 6.24
N GLY A 24 -4.54 8.71 5.91
CA GLY A 24 -4.97 9.12 4.57
C GLY A 24 -4.11 8.60 3.42
N CYS A 25 -2.81 8.31 3.62
CA CYS A 25 -1.97 7.75 2.56
C CYS A 25 -2.33 6.30 2.29
N TYR A 26 -2.51 5.47 3.32
CA TYR A 26 -2.99 4.10 3.13
C TYR A 26 -4.37 4.09 2.49
N TRP A 27 -5.30 4.91 2.99
CA TRP A 27 -6.67 4.94 2.46
C TRP A 27 -6.75 5.50 1.03
N PHE A 28 -5.82 6.36 0.62
CA PHE A 28 -5.67 6.73 -0.79
C PHE A 28 -5.23 5.54 -1.65
N LEU A 29 -4.35 4.69 -1.12
CA LEU A 29 -3.82 3.52 -1.83
C LEU A 29 -4.82 2.34 -1.86
N HIS A 30 -5.72 2.28 -0.89
CA HIS A 30 -6.66 1.17 -0.70
C HIS A 30 -7.47 0.77 -1.94
N PRO A 31 -8.07 1.69 -2.74
CA PRO A 31 -8.78 1.31 -3.96
C PRO A 31 -7.91 0.56 -4.98
N TRP A 32 -6.60 0.81 -4.99
CA TRP A 32 -5.65 0.11 -5.86
C TRP A 32 -5.32 -1.28 -5.32
N PHE A 33 -5.28 -1.45 -4.00
CA PHE A 33 -5.13 -2.77 -3.37
C PHE A 33 -6.33 -3.69 -3.63
N VAL A 34 -7.55 -3.13 -3.63
CA VAL A 34 -8.76 -3.87 -4.03
C VAL A 34 -8.64 -4.39 -5.46
N ARG A 35 -8.15 -3.58 -6.41
CA ARG A 35 -7.93 -4.02 -7.80
C ARG A 35 -6.88 -5.13 -7.92
N VAL A 36 -5.83 -5.06 -7.11
CA VAL A 36 -4.82 -6.13 -7.03
C VAL A 36 -5.47 -7.43 -6.53
N GLN A 37 -6.34 -7.36 -5.52
CA GLN A 37 -7.10 -8.52 -5.04
C GLN A 37 -8.02 -9.10 -6.11
N GLU A 38 -8.78 -8.27 -6.82
CA GLU A 38 -9.65 -8.72 -7.91
C GLU A 38 -8.86 -9.47 -9.00
N THR A 39 -7.60 -9.08 -9.22
CA THR A 39 -6.73 -9.69 -10.25
C THR A 39 -6.00 -10.94 -9.77
N THR A 40 -5.60 -10.98 -8.50
CA THR A 40 -4.64 -11.96 -7.97
C THR A 40 -5.20 -12.86 -6.87
N GLY A 41 -6.37 -12.52 -6.33
CA GLY A 41 -6.93 -13.13 -5.12
C GLY A 41 -6.23 -12.72 -3.82
N ARG A 42 -5.15 -11.91 -3.87
CA ARG A 42 -4.37 -11.49 -2.70
C ARG A 42 -4.65 -10.04 -2.34
N TYR A 43 -4.91 -9.78 -1.06
CA TYR A 43 -5.31 -8.47 -0.59
C TYR A 43 -4.24 -7.84 0.30
N VAL A 44 -3.94 -6.56 0.06
CA VAL A 44 -2.99 -5.79 0.88
C VAL A 44 -3.79 -5.08 1.98
N ASP A 45 -3.76 -5.64 3.18
CA ASP A 45 -4.56 -5.20 4.32
C ASP A 45 -3.69 -4.71 5.48
N LEU A 46 -4.22 -3.81 6.31
CA LEU A 46 -3.55 -3.38 7.54
C LEU A 46 -3.57 -4.47 8.63
N TYR A 47 -4.51 -5.41 8.55
CA TYR A 47 -4.79 -6.41 9.59
C TYR A 47 -4.49 -7.85 9.16
N GLY A 48 -3.97 -8.03 7.94
CA GLY A 48 -3.75 -9.33 7.36
C GLY A 48 -2.47 -9.39 6.55
N ASP A 49 -1.82 -10.56 6.61
CA ASP A 49 -0.61 -10.79 5.86
C ASP A 49 -0.90 -11.10 4.39
N ALA A 50 -0.03 -10.60 3.52
CA ALA A 50 0.00 -10.97 2.12
C ALA A 50 1.43 -11.12 1.61
N GLN A 51 1.58 -11.91 0.56
CA GLN A 51 2.87 -12.13 -0.09
C GLN A 51 2.69 -12.14 -1.60
N PHE A 52 3.66 -11.62 -2.33
CA PHE A 52 3.67 -11.59 -3.79
C PHE A 52 5.02 -12.11 -4.29
N HIS A 53 5.00 -13.28 -4.93
CA HIS A 53 6.18 -13.94 -5.48
C HIS A 53 6.05 -14.18 -6.99
N GLU A 54 4.85 -14.54 -7.46
CA GLU A 54 4.62 -14.75 -8.88
C GLU A 54 4.73 -13.45 -9.70
N SER A 55 5.24 -13.59 -10.93
CA SER A 55 5.37 -12.49 -11.90
C SER A 55 4.04 -11.77 -12.12
N ASN A 56 2.93 -12.51 -12.17
CA ASN A 56 1.59 -11.93 -12.33
C ASN A 56 1.20 -11.05 -11.13
N GLY A 57 1.45 -11.51 -9.91
CA GLY A 57 1.15 -10.76 -8.69
C GLY A 57 1.97 -9.47 -8.59
N LEU A 58 3.29 -9.57 -8.78
CA LEU A 58 4.17 -8.40 -8.78
C LEU A 58 3.89 -7.43 -9.93
N SER A 59 3.43 -7.93 -11.09
CA SER A 59 3.04 -7.09 -12.23
C SER A 59 1.73 -6.34 -11.98
N ALA A 60 0.72 -7.02 -11.42
CA ALA A 60 -0.54 -6.40 -11.02
C ALA A 60 -0.30 -5.29 -9.98
N LEU A 61 0.55 -5.57 -8.98
CA LEU A 61 0.93 -4.60 -7.97
C LEU A 61 1.67 -3.39 -8.57
N ALA A 62 2.67 -3.62 -9.42
CA ALA A 62 3.38 -2.53 -10.09
C ALA A 62 2.46 -1.65 -10.94
N HIS A 63 1.52 -2.27 -11.65
CA HIS A 63 0.53 -1.54 -12.44
C HIS A 63 -0.36 -0.67 -11.55
N ALA A 64 -0.90 -1.25 -10.46
CA ALA A 64 -1.75 -0.55 -9.52
C ALA A 64 -1.04 0.65 -8.86
N ILE A 65 0.22 0.48 -8.42
CA ILE A 65 0.99 1.57 -7.81
C ILE A 65 1.36 2.64 -8.84
N SER A 66 1.60 2.29 -10.10
CA SER A 66 1.81 3.27 -11.17
C SER A 66 0.56 4.12 -11.45
N GLN A 67 -0.61 3.49 -11.45
CA GLN A 67 -1.89 4.21 -11.56
C GLN A 67 -2.13 5.12 -10.35
N ALA A 68 -1.83 4.64 -9.14
CA ALA A 68 -1.89 5.44 -7.92
C ALA A 68 -0.98 6.68 -7.99
N ARG A 69 0.25 6.54 -8.51
CA ARG A 69 1.17 7.67 -8.73
C ARG A 69 0.56 8.71 -9.65
N THR A 70 0.01 8.27 -10.78
CA THR A 70 -0.63 9.16 -11.76
C THR A 70 -1.79 9.90 -11.13
N ALA A 71 -2.66 9.20 -10.39
CA ALA A 71 -3.80 9.80 -9.70
C ALA A 71 -3.37 10.77 -8.60
N ALA A 72 -2.33 10.46 -7.83
CA ALA A 72 -1.79 11.36 -6.81
C ALA A 72 -1.17 12.62 -7.44
N GLY A 73 -0.52 12.49 -8.61
CA GLY A 73 0.08 13.60 -9.35
C GLY A 73 -0.93 14.66 -9.80
N THR A 74 -2.19 14.29 -10.01
CA THR A 74 -3.26 15.22 -10.41
C THR A 74 -3.97 15.88 -9.23
N GLN A 75 -3.70 15.44 -8.00
CA GLN A 75 -4.32 16.04 -6.81
C GLN A 75 -3.73 17.41 -6.49
N PRO A 76 -4.43 18.25 -5.70
CA PRO A 76 -3.86 19.47 -5.12
C PRO A 76 -2.63 19.17 -4.24
N ARG A 77 -1.94 20.22 -3.77
CA ARG A 77 -0.80 20.06 -2.85
C ARG A 77 -1.18 19.26 -1.59
N GLU A 78 -2.37 19.50 -1.08
CA GLU A 78 -2.97 18.79 0.04
C GLU A 78 -4.47 18.59 -0.21
N TRP A 79 -5.02 17.47 0.23
CA TRP A 79 -6.46 17.19 0.13
C TRP A 79 -6.89 16.23 1.24
N ARG A 80 -8.20 16.12 1.45
CA ARG A 80 -8.78 15.21 2.43
C ARG A 80 -9.14 13.88 1.78
N VAL A 81 -8.71 12.78 2.39
CA VAL A 81 -9.05 11.41 2.02
C VAL A 81 -9.97 10.83 3.07
N HIS A 82 -11.04 10.18 2.65
CA HIS A 82 -11.95 9.47 3.54
C HIS A 82 -11.25 8.22 4.11
N THR A 83 -11.18 8.11 5.43
CA THR A 83 -10.45 7.04 6.14
C THR A 83 -11.36 6.08 6.89
N GLY A 84 -12.67 6.31 6.87
CA GLY A 84 -13.67 5.40 7.43
C GLY A 84 -14.83 6.13 8.06
N THR A 85 -15.78 5.36 8.59
CA THR A 85 -16.99 5.88 9.20
C THR A 85 -17.03 5.44 10.66
N GLN A 86 -17.06 6.40 11.58
CA GLN A 86 -17.36 6.13 12.98
C GLN A 86 -18.86 5.98 13.14
N LEU A 87 -19.35 4.85 13.65
CA LEU A 87 -20.80 4.59 13.78
C LEU A 87 -21.37 4.96 15.16
N LYS A 88 -20.52 5.07 16.20
CA LYS A 88 -20.92 5.37 17.58
C LYS A 88 -19.91 6.32 18.23
N PRO A 89 -20.33 7.20 19.17
CA PRO A 89 -21.71 7.37 19.65
C PRO A 89 -22.63 8.05 18.62
N VAL A 90 -22.09 8.80 17.67
CA VAL A 90 -22.82 9.44 16.57
C VAL A 90 -22.12 9.09 15.26
N PRO A 91 -22.87 8.70 14.21
CA PRO A 91 -22.31 8.49 12.87
C PRO A 91 -21.57 9.73 12.36
N GLN A 92 -20.29 9.57 12.01
CA GLN A 92 -19.50 10.60 11.35
C GLN A 92 -18.47 10.00 10.39
N GLU A 93 -18.30 10.66 9.25
CA GLU A 93 -17.25 10.32 8.29
C GLU A 93 -15.91 10.88 8.76
N LEU A 94 -14.89 10.04 8.74
CA LEU A 94 -13.52 10.37 9.13
C LEU A 94 -12.70 10.69 7.88
N TYR A 95 -11.85 11.70 8.01
CA TYR A 95 -10.97 12.11 6.92
C TYR A 95 -9.62 12.55 7.47
N ASP A 96 -8.56 12.18 6.75
CA ASP A 96 -7.21 12.66 6.98
C ASP A 96 -6.74 13.56 5.85
N THR A 97 -5.84 14.48 6.19
CA THR A 97 -5.19 15.33 5.20
C THR A 97 -3.96 14.61 4.66
N VAL A 98 -3.89 14.48 3.34
CA VAL A 98 -2.73 13.91 2.64
C VAL A 98 -1.93 15.02 2.00
N GLN A 99 -0.62 15.02 2.22
CA GLN A 99 0.31 15.88 1.51
C GLN A 99 0.80 15.17 0.24
N ARG A 100 0.61 15.79 -0.93
CA ARG A 100 0.94 15.19 -2.23
C ARG A 100 2.38 14.70 -2.30
N ALA A 101 3.30 15.53 -1.81
CA ALA A 101 4.73 15.23 -1.87
C ALA A 101 5.11 14.02 -1.02
N GLU A 102 4.50 13.87 0.16
CA GLU A 102 4.76 12.73 1.06
C GLU A 102 4.18 11.44 0.48
N LEU A 103 2.95 11.48 -0.02
CA LEU A 103 2.34 10.33 -0.69
C LEU A 103 3.14 9.90 -1.92
N LEU A 104 3.57 10.83 -2.78
CA LEU A 104 4.38 10.51 -3.95
C LEU A 104 5.72 9.86 -3.56
N LYS A 105 6.38 10.37 -2.50
CA LYS A 105 7.61 9.75 -1.98
C LYS A 105 7.37 8.33 -1.46
N THR A 106 6.25 8.10 -0.78
CA THR A 106 5.82 6.77 -0.33
C THR A 106 5.57 5.83 -1.50
N ILE A 107 4.85 6.29 -2.53
CA ILE A 107 4.58 5.55 -3.76
C ILE A 107 5.88 5.20 -4.49
N GLU A 108 6.83 6.13 -4.62
CA GLU A 108 8.11 5.89 -5.27
C GLU A 108 8.93 4.82 -4.55
N ARG A 109 8.96 4.84 -3.21
CA ARG A 109 9.58 3.77 -2.41
C ARG A 109 8.90 2.43 -2.62
N PHE A 110 7.56 2.41 -2.69
CA PHE A 110 6.81 1.21 -2.96
C PHE A 110 7.16 0.65 -4.36
N GLN A 111 7.16 1.49 -5.40
CA GLN A 111 7.57 1.08 -6.75
C GLN A 111 8.97 0.46 -6.75
N ALA A 112 9.92 1.07 -6.07
CA ALA A 112 11.28 0.54 -5.95
C ALA A 112 11.30 -0.87 -5.32
N LEU A 113 10.52 -1.13 -4.28
CA LEU A 113 10.42 -2.46 -3.65
C LEU A 113 9.81 -3.51 -4.58
N VAL A 114 8.80 -3.14 -5.36
CA VAL A 114 8.18 -4.07 -6.32
C VAL A 114 9.16 -4.42 -7.44
N GLU A 115 9.90 -3.44 -7.97
CA GLU A 115 10.91 -3.70 -9.00
C GLU A 115 12.12 -4.46 -8.46
N GLU A 116 12.52 -4.21 -7.21
CA GLU A 116 13.53 -5.00 -6.50
C GLU A 116 13.08 -6.47 -6.36
N ALA A 117 11.84 -6.71 -5.94
CA ALA A 117 11.28 -8.05 -5.84
C ALA A 117 11.31 -8.78 -7.19
N LYS A 118 10.88 -8.12 -8.27
CA LYS A 118 10.92 -8.66 -9.63
C LYS A 118 12.33 -9.00 -10.09
N SER A 119 13.26 -8.06 -9.95
CA SER A 119 14.65 -8.22 -10.43
C SER A 119 15.40 -9.35 -9.72
N ARG A 120 15.08 -9.59 -8.44
CA ARG A 120 15.72 -10.64 -7.63
C ARG A 120 14.97 -11.97 -7.64
N GLY A 121 13.77 -12.03 -8.21
CA GLY A 121 12.86 -13.16 -8.02
C GLY A 121 12.52 -13.40 -6.55
N ALA A 122 12.45 -12.33 -5.75
CA ALA A 122 12.19 -12.39 -4.32
C ALA A 122 10.69 -12.19 -4.04
N THR A 123 10.22 -12.79 -2.94
CA THR A 123 8.87 -12.56 -2.44
C THR A 123 8.79 -11.22 -1.71
N LEU A 124 7.89 -10.35 -2.15
CA LEU A 124 7.53 -9.14 -1.42
C LEU A 124 6.44 -9.49 -0.40
N TYR A 125 6.69 -9.17 0.86
CA TYR A 125 5.79 -9.44 1.96
C TYR A 125 5.13 -8.17 2.46
N PHE A 126 3.91 -8.34 2.96
CA PHE A 126 3.04 -7.37 3.58
C PHE A 126 2.61 -7.97 4.91
N TRP A 127 2.99 -7.32 6.02
CA TRP A 127 2.68 -7.78 7.36
C TRP A 127 1.73 -6.79 8.02
N GLY A 128 0.50 -7.26 8.25
CA GLY A 128 -0.53 -6.54 9.01
C GLY A 128 -0.55 -6.99 10.46
N ASP A 129 -1.18 -6.20 11.32
CA ASP A 129 -1.25 -6.41 12.78
C ASP A 129 -2.71 -6.54 13.26
#